data_AF-A0A923HXD7-F1
#
_entry.id   AF-A0A923HXD7-F1
#
_cell.length_a   1.000
_cell.length_b   1.000
_cell.length_c   1.000
_cell.angle_alpha   90.00
_cell.angle_beta   90.00
_cell.angle_gamma   90.00
#
_symmetry.space_group_name_H-M   'P 1'
#
loop_
_entity.id
_entity.type
_entity.pdbx_description
1 polymer ?
#
loop_
_entity_poly.entity_id
_entity_poly.type
_entity_poly.pdbx_seq_one_letter_code
_entity_poly.pdbx_strand_id
1 'polypeptide(L)'
;MKILRYLLIFVPISIIGELLQVSPTLMFVLAALAIIPLAGLMGEATEEISFYSGPRIGGFLNATFGNATELIIAFFALKAGLFDVVKASIAGSVIGNILMVLGMSMLVGGIKFKSQSFNKKSTEVSSSMLLFAVIGLTIPAIFTHTVASDLLNTRYEGLSIIVAVIMFSIYLMSLYFSFYTHKDIYAVQHDEEVISKWSLKKAIIVLVGATVLIGVESELFVSVVEPMSAAIGLSEFFVGIILVPIIGNAAEHSTAIVMAYKNKMDVAVEIAISSSLQIILFVTPVLIFLSLFFTPMSIVFNEFELVALIFSVLIANRVSSDGKSNWLEGVQLLAVYLIIAVSFFVL
;
A
#
# COMPACT_ATOMS: atom_id res chain seq x y z
N MET A 1 1.04 12.53 -14.05
CA MET A 1 -0.31 13.11 -13.84
C MET A 1 -1.10 13.40 -15.11
N LYS A 2 -0.58 14.10 -16.15
CA LYS A 2 -1.37 14.32 -17.39
C LYS A 2 -1.83 13.01 -18.06
N ILE A 3 -0.98 11.99 -18.09
CA ILE A 3 -1.30 10.67 -18.66
C ILE A 3 -2.38 9.95 -17.85
N LEU A 4 -2.27 9.96 -16.51
CA LEU A 4 -3.29 9.41 -15.60
C LEU A 4 -4.68 9.99 -15.88
N ARG A 5 -4.80 11.30 -16.11
CA ARG A 5 -6.12 11.91 -16.37
C ARG A 5 -6.82 11.38 -17.62
N TYR A 6 -6.10 10.91 -18.64
CA TYR A 6 -6.73 10.27 -19.80
C TYR A 6 -7.36 8.92 -19.46
N LEU A 7 -6.83 8.22 -18.45
CA LEU A 7 -7.39 6.95 -17.99
C LEU A 7 -8.74 7.13 -17.26
N LEU A 8 -9.13 8.34 -16.89
CA LEU A 8 -10.46 8.59 -16.29
C LEU A 8 -11.61 8.23 -17.23
N ILE A 9 -11.35 8.11 -18.54
CA ILE A 9 -12.34 7.59 -19.49
C ILE A 9 -12.74 6.14 -19.18
N PHE A 10 -11.90 5.37 -18.49
CA PHE A 10 -12.22 4.00 -18.12
C PHE A 10 -13.29 3.89 -17.05
N VAL A 11 -13.54 4.94 -16.26
CA VAL A 11 -14.63 4.98 -15.25
C VAL A 11 -16.01 4.81 -15.89
N PRO A 12 -16.44 5.64 -16.87
CA PRO A 12 -17.71 5.37 -17.55
C PRO A 12 -17.67 4.09 -18.39
N ILE A 13 -16.51 3.69 -18.93
CA ILE A 13 -16.39 2.48 -19.75
C ILE A 13 -16.58 1.20 -18.93
N SER A 14 -16.02 1.11 -17.72
CA SER A 14 -16.20 -0.04 -16.84
C SER A 14 -17.67 -0.15 -16.41
N ILE A 15 -18.30 0.95 -16.00
CA ILE A 15 -19.72 0.99 -15.65
C ILE A 15 -20.61 0.54 -16.83
N ILE A 16 -20.33 1.03 -18.04
CA ILE A 16 -21.05 0.57 -19.25
C ILE A 16 -20.73 -0.90 -19.54
N GLY A 17 -19.49 -1.33 -19.33
CA GLY A 17 -19.05 -2.71 -19.50
C GLY A 17 -19.83 -3.68 -18.62
N GLU A 18 -20.08 -3.31 -17.37
CA GLU A 18 -20.94 -4.05 -16.44
C GLU A 18 -22.37 -4.16 -16.97
N LEU A 19 -22.96 -3.05 -17.44
CA LEU A 19 -24.30 -3.04 -18.02
C LEU A 19 -24.41 -3.91 -19.29
N LEU A 20 -23.32 -4.00 -20.05
CA LEU A 20 -23.22 -4.85 -21.24
C LEU A 20 -22.78 -6.29 -20.93
N GLN A 21 -22.52 -6.62 -19.66
CA GLN A 21 -22.06 -7.94 -19.21
C GLN A 21 -20.84 -8.44 -20.02
N VAL A 22 -19.82 -7.59 -20.16
CA VAL A 22 -18.58 -7.97 -20.83
C VAL A 22 -17.86 -9.10 -20.06
N SER A 23 -16.88 -9.74 -20.70
CA SER A 23 -16.17 -10.87 -20.07
C SER A 23 -15.49 -10.46 -18.74
N PRO A 24 -15.41 -11.36 -17.75
CA PRO A 24 -14.79 -11.06 -16.45
C PRO A 24 -13.37 -10.52 -16.57
N THR A 25 -12.57 -11.07 -17.48
CA THR A 25 -11.20 -10.61 -17.75
C THR A 25 -11.17 -9.19 -18.29
N LEU A 26 -12.07 -8.83 -19.20
CA LEU A 26 -12.14 -7.46 -19.71
C LEU A 26 -12.63 -6.52 -18.61
N MET A 27 -13.64 -6.93 -17.84
CA MET A 27 -14.16 -6.12 -16.74
C MET A 27 -13.11 -5.83 -15.67
N PHE A 28 -12.29 -6.83 -15.33
CA PHE A 28 -11.16 -6.69 -14.41
C PHE A 28 -10.18 -5.62 -14.90
N VAL A 29 -9.80 -5.65 -16.19
CA VAL A 29 -8.88 -4.68 -16.79
C VAL A 29 -9.50 -3.28 -16.83
N LEU A 30 -10.77 -3.16 -17.20
CA LEU A 30 -11.47 -1.87 -17.26
C LEU A 30 -11.55 -1.21 -15.89
N ALA A 31 -11.97 -1.95 -14.86
CA ALA A 31 -12.06 -1.45 -13.49
C ALA A 31 -10.66 -1.11 -12.93
N ALA A 32 -9.63 -1.93 -13.19
CA ALA A 32 -8.26 -1.64 -12.80
C ALA A 32 -7.74 -0.32 -13.41
N LEU A 33 -7.98 -0.11 -14.72
CA LEU A 33 -7.60 1.11 -15.42
C LEU A 33 -8.39 2.35 -14.96
N ALA A 34 -9.61 2.15 -14.43
CA ALA A 34 -10.42 3.21 -13.83
C ALA A 34 -9.93 3.60 -12.42
N ILE A 35 -9.50 2.63 -11.60
CA ILE A 35 -9.03 2.87 -10.23
C ILE A 35 -7.74 3.69 -10.21
N ILE A 36 -6.74 3.32 -11.02
CA ILE A 36 -5.41 3.95 -11.06
C ILE A 36 -5.45 5.50 -11.11
N PRO A 37 -6.19 6.14 -12.04
CA PRO A 37 -6.27 7.60 -12.09
C PRO A 37 -7.12 8.21 -10.97
N LEU A 38 -8.12 7.50 -10.45
CA LEU A 38 -8.90 7.96 -9.31
C LEU A 38 -8.06 7.99 -8.03
N ALA A 39 -7.20 6.99 -7.82
CA ALA A 39 -6.22 6.97 -6.73
C ALA A 39 -5.27 8.19 -6.83
N GLY A 40 -4.84 8.52 -8.05
CA GLY A 40 -4.05 9.73 -8.31
C GLY A 40 -4.79 11.03 -7.96
N LEU A 41 -6.08 11.13 -8.29
CA LEU A 41 -6.90 12.30 -7.94
C LEU A 41 -7.17 12.38 -6.44
N MET A 42 -7.37 11.25 -5.77
CA MET A 42 -7.51 11.16 -4.32
C MET A 42 -6.24 11.65 -3.60
N GLY A 43 -5.07 11.22 -4.07
CA GLY A 43 -3.76 11.72 -3.59
C GLY A 43 -3.60 13.23 -3.80
N GLU A 44 -3.84 13.74 -5.02
CA GLU A 44 -3.81 15.19 -5.31
C GLU A 44 -4.74 15.98 -4.38
N ALA A 45 -5.98 15.49 -4.19
CA ALA A 45 -6.96 16.13 -3.32
C ALA A 45 -6.52 16.13 -1.85
N THR A 46 -5.93 15.04 -1.38
CA THR A 46 -5.43 14.89 -0.01
C THR A 46 -4.25 15.82 0.26
N GLU A 47 -3.32 15.97 -0.68
CA GLU A 47 -2.23 16.94 -0.59
C GLU A 47 -2.77 18.38 -0.50
N GLU A 48 -3.73 18.73 -1.36
CA GLU A 48 -4.34 20.06 -1.36
C GLU A 48 -5.10 20.36 -0.06
N ILE A 49 -5.85 19.40 0.50
CA ILE A 49 -6.51 19.57 1.81
C ILE A 49 -5.47 19.69 2.94
N SER A 50 -4.40 18.90 2.86
CA SER A 50 -3.30 18.93 3.83
C SER A 50 -2.64 20.31 3.92
N PHE A 51 -2.51 21.00 2.79
CA PHE A 51 -2.01 22.37 2.73
C PHE A 51 -2.86 23.34 3.58
N TYR A 52 -4.19 23.27 3.49
CA TYR A 52 -5.09 24.13 4.26
C TYR A 52 -5.26 23.73 5.73
N SER A 53 -4.98 22.46 6.06
CA SER A 53 -5.25 21.90 7.40
C SER A 53 -4.08 22.05 8.37
N GLY A 54 -2.92 22.50 7.87
CA GLY A 54 -1.68 22.62 8.62
C GLY A 54 -0.95 21.28 8.79
N PRO A 55 0.34 21.30 9.21
CA PRO A 55 1.22 20.13 9.11
C PRO A 55 0.73 18.86 9.83
N ARG A 56 0.06 19.00 10.98
CA ARG A 56 -0.37 17.86 11.80
C ARG A 56 -1.61 17.17 11.23
N ILE A 57 -2.67 17.96 10.98
CA ILE A 57 -3.91 17.43 10.43
C ILE A 57 -3.66 16.99 8.99
N GLY A 58 -2.87 17.73 8.23
CA GLY A 58 -2.43 17.34 6.89
C GLY A 58 -1.64 16.03 6.91
N GLY A 59 -0.66 15.87 7.80
CA GLY A 59 0.06 14.60 7.93
C GLY A 59 -0.86 13.42 8.25
N PHE A 60 -1.84 13.60 9.14
CA PHE A 60 -2.83 12.57 9.46
C PHE A 60 -3.75 12.24 8.27
N LEU A 61 -4.24 13.27 7.56
CA LEU A 61 -5.06 13.10 6.37
C LEU A 61 -4.28 12.38 5.28
N ASN A 62 -3.02 12.74 5.07
CA ASN A 62 -2.16 12.10 4.08
C ASN A 62 -1.92 10.62 4.43
N ALA A 63 -1.65 10.31 5.70
CA ALA A 63 -1.48 8.93 6.13
C ALA A 63 -2.76 8.07 5.98
N THR A 64 -3.93 8.68 6.15
CA THR A 64 -5.22 7.98 6.06
C THR A 64 -5.67 7.81 4.60
N PHE A 65 -5.68 8.90 3.84
CA PHE A 65 -6.18 8.92 2.47
C PHE A 65 -5.14 8.54 1.42
N GLY A 66 -3.85 8.51 1.76
CA GLY A 66 -2.80 7.96 0.90
C GLY A 66 -3.05 6.49 0.59
N ASN A 67 -3.38 5.70 1.62
CA ASN A 67 -3.70 4.26 1.48
C ASN A 67 -5.21 3.98 1.37
N ALA A 68 -6.04 4.99 1.10
CA ALA A 68 -7.49 4.80 1.09
C ALA A 68 -7.92 3.92 -0.10
N THR A 69 -7.21 3.96 -1.23
CA THR A 69 -7.53 3.10 -2.38
C THR A 69 -7.39 1.62 -2.01
N GLU A 70 -6.30 1.25 -1.37
CA GLU A 70 -5.99 -0.09 -0.87
C GLU A 70 -7.02 -0.52 0.17
N LEU A 71 -7.31 0.36 1.14
CA LEU A 71 -8.31 0.09 2.16
C LEU A 71 -9.70 -0.15 1.56
N ILE A 72 -10.09 0.62 0.53
CA ILE A 72 -11.38 0.46 -0.14
C ILE A 72 -11.43 -0.86 -0.93
N ILE A 73 -10.41 -1.16 -1.74
CA ILE A 73 -10.35 -2.44 -2.48
C ILE A 73 -10.40 -3.62 -1.51
N ALA A 74 -9.56 -3.59 -0.47
CA ALA A 74 -9.51 -4.63 0.55
C ALA A 74 -10.82 -4.75 1.34
N PHE A 75 -11.53 -3.63 1.58
CA PHE A 75 -12.85 -3.65 2.21
C PHE A 75 -13.90 -4.37 1.35
N PHE A 76 -13.93 -4.13 0.04
CA PHE A 76 -14.85 -4.84 -0.86
C PHE A 76 -14.49 -6.32 -0.98
N ALA A 77 -13.20 -6.66 -1.04
CA ALA A 77 -12.74 -8.06 -1.02
C ALA A 77 -13.11 -8.76 0.30
N LEU A 78 -12.94 -8.06 1.44
CA LEU A 78 -13.36 -8.53 2.76
C LEU A 78 -14.86 -8.80 2.81
N LYS A 79 -15.67 -7.86 2.31
CA LYS A 79 -17.14 -7.99 2.24
C LYS A 79 -17.57 -9.15 1.34
N ALA A 80 -16.81 -9.43 0.28
CA ALA A 80 -17.03 -10.58 -0.61
C ALA A 80 -16.54 -11.92 -0.03
N GLY A 81 -15.90 -11.92 1.14
CA GLY A 81 -15.35 -13.14 1.77
C GLY A 81 -14.00 -13.58 1.21
N LEU A 82 -13.35 -12.77 0.38
CA LEU A 82 -12.05 -13.06 -0.24
C LEU A 82 -10.89 -12.78 0.73
N PHE A 83 -10.89 -13.43 1.89
CA PHE A 83 -9.89 -13.16 2.96
C PHE A 83 -8.46 -13.41 2.52
N ASP A 84 -8.23 -14.42 1.68
CA ASP A 84 -6.89 -14.71 1.18
C ASP A 84 -6.41 -13.63 0.21
N VAL A 85 -7.31 -13.08 -0.63
CA VAL A 85 -6.99 -11.91 -1.48
C VAL A 85 -6.68 -10.69 -0.61
N VAL A 86 -7.43 -10.46 0.46
CA VAL A 86 -7.18 -9.34 1.39
C VAL A 86 -5.79 -9.47 2.04
N LYS A 87 -5.47 -10.62 2.65
CA LYS A 87 -4.16 -10.86 3.27
C LYS A 87 -3.02 -10.78 2.25
N ALA A 88 -3.19 -11.42 1.10
CA ALA A 88 -2.23 -11.36 0.01
C ALA A 88 -1.99 -9.92 -0.45
N SER A 89 -3.03 -9.08 -0.55
CA SER A 89 -2.90 -7.67 -0.93
C SER A 89 -2.16 -6.82 0.10
N ILE A 90 -2.31 -7.12 1.40
CA ILE A 90 -1.56 -6.46 2.47
C ILE A 90 -0.07 -6.79 2.34
N ALA A 91 0.27 -8.09 2.26
CA ALA A 91 1.66 -8.54 2.11
C ALA A 91 2.28 -8.01 0.81
N GLY A 92 1.53 -8.13 -0.28
CA GLY A 92 1.92 -7.68 -1.62
C GLY A 92 2.15 -6.18 -1.72
N SER A 93 1.37 -5.36 -1.00
CA SER A 93 1.57 -3.91 -0.95
C SER A 93 2.87 -3.53 -0.26
N VAL A 94 3.22 -4.19 0.85
CA VAL A 94 4.52 -3.98 1.52
C VAL A 94 5.67 -4.46 0.64
N ILE A 95 5.58 -5.68 0.09
CA ILE A 95 6.60 -6.25 -0.80
C ILE A 95 6.79 -5.35 -2.04
N GLY A 96 5.69 -4.91 -2.64
CA GLY A 96 5.67 -4.01 -3.79
C GLY A 96 6.32 -2.67 -3.48
N ASN A 97 5.94 -2.02 -2.39
CA ASN A 97 6.51 -0.72 -2.01
C ASN A 97 8.02 -0.83 -1.73
N ILE A 98 8.43 -1.85 -1.00
CA ILE A 98 9.83 -1.99 -0.59
C ILE A 98 10.75 -2.48 -1.72
N LEU A 99 10.30 -3.43 -2.55
CA LEU A 99 11.17 -4.00 -3.58
C LEU A 99 10.92 -3.36 -4.94
N MET A 100 9.66 -3.30 -5.38
CA MET A 100 9.32 -2.79 -6.71
C MET A 100 9.43 -1.27 -6.78
N VAL A 101 8.78 -0.53 -5.88
CA VAL A 101 8.74 0.95 -5.97
C VAL A 101 10.08 1.56 -5.64
N LEU A 102 10.69 1.12 -4.53
CA LEU A 102 12.03 1.57 -4.17
C LEU A 102 13.05 1.15 -5.23
N GLY A 103 12.96 -0.08 -5.75
CA GLY A 103 13.82 -0.57 -6.82
C GLY A 103 13.71 0.25 -8.10
N MET A 104 12.47 0.52 -8.57
CA MET A 104 12.21 1.39 -9.72
C MET A 104 12.70 2.82 -9.48
N SER A 105 12.50 3.35 -8.27
CA SER A 105 12.94 4.70 -7.90
C SER A 105 14.46 4.82 -7.96
N MET A 106 15.18 3.86 -7.37
CA MET A 106 16.65 3.81 -7.39
C MET A 106 17.21 3.57 -8.79
N LEU A 107 16.57 2.72 -9.59
CA LEU A 107 16.97 2.48 -10.98
C LEU A 107 16.79 3.75 -11.83
N VAL A 108 15.58 4.32 -11.84
CA VAL A 108 15.24 5.49 -12.68
C VAL A 108 16.03 6.73 -12.26
N GLY A 109 16.16 6.97 -10.95
CA GLY A 109 17.01 8.04 -10.43
C GLY A 109 18.51 7.80 -10.72
N GLY A 110 18.96 6.56 -10.54
CA GLY A 110 20.34 6.13 -10.73
C GLY A 110 20.83 6.13 -12.19
N ILE A 111 19.91 6.04 -13.17
CA ILE A 111 20.23 6.24 -14.60
C ILE A 111 20.71 7.68 -14.86
N LYS A 112 20.17 8.65 -14.12
CA LYS A 112 20.50 10.07 -14.27
C LYS A 112 21.60 10.54 -13.30
N PHE A 113 21.62 9.99 -12.09
CA PHE A 113 22.55 10.39 -11.03
C PHE A 113 23.40 9.20 -10.60
N LYS A 114 24.73 9.37 -10.54
CA LYS A 114 25.65 8.27 -10.14
C LYS A 114 25.35 7.72 -8.75
N SER A 115 24.94 8.59 -7.83
CA SER A 115 24.47 8.22 -6.49
C SER A 115 23.54 9.32 -5.97
N GLN A 116 22.52 8.92 -5.19
CA GLN A 116 21.59 9.84 -4.54
C GLN A 116 21.56 9.57 -3.04
N SER A 117 21.73 10.61 -2.23
CA SER A 117 21.66 10.53 -0.78
C SER A 117 20.24 10.75 -0.27
N PHE A 118 19.92 10.16 0.87
CA PHE A 118 18.68 10.39 1.60
C PHE A 118 18.93 10.50 3.11
N ASN A 119 17.96 11.04 3.85
CA ASN A 119 18.09 11.27 5.28
C ASN A 119 18.09 9.95 6.06
N LYS A 120 19.28 9.49 6.48
CA LYS A 120 19.46 8.26 7.26
C LYS A 120 18.60 8.24 8.52
N LYS A 121 18.55 9.33 9.28
CA LYS A 121 17.95 9.36 10.62
C LYS A 121 16.43 9.14 10.58
N SER A 122 15.73 9.84 9.68
CA SER A 122 14.28 9.66 9.51
C SER A 122 13.95 8.27 8.94
N THR A 123 14.74 7.85 7.96
CA THR A 123 14.56 6.56 7.29
C THR A 123 14.79 5.38 8.25
N GLU A 124 15.82 5.45 9.09
CA GLU A 124 16.19 4.40 10.04
C GLU A 124 15.15 4.22 11.15
N VAL A 125 14.56 5.31 11.65
CA VAL A 125 13.45 5.23 12.60
C VAL A 125 12.26 4.52 11.94
N SER A 126 11.89 4.93 10.73
CA SER A 126 10.76 4.35 10.00
C SER A 126 10.99 2.88 9.62
N SER A 127 12.18 2.52 9.15
CA SER A 127 12.53 1.14 8.78
C SER A 127 12.58 0.22 10.00
N SER A 128 13.04 0.73 11.16
CA SER A 128 13.03 0.00 12.42
C SER A 128 11.60 -0.26 12.90
N MET A 129 10.73 0.75 12.82
CA MET A 129 9.31 0.56 13.12
C MET A 129 8.67 -0.46 12.19
N LEU A 130 9.06 -0.50 10.92
CA LEU A 130 8.54 -1.45 9.94
C LEU A 130 8.95 -2.88 10.30
N LEU A 131 10.19 -3.07 10.78
CA LEU A 131 10.65 -4.36 11.29
C LEU A 131 9.79 -4.83 12.47
N PHE A 132 9.53 -3.95 13.46
CA PHE A 132 8.64 -4.29 14.59
C PHE A 132 7.22 -4.63 14.12
N ALA A 133 6.71 -3.90 13.13
CA ALA A 133 5.39 -4.12 12.56
C ALA A 133 5.27 -5.52 11.91
N VAL A 134 6.28 -5.92 11.12
CA VAL A 134 6.34 -7.26 10.51
C VAL A 134 6.50 -8.37 11.55
N ILE A 135 7.29 -8.16 12.59
CA ILE A 135 7.39 -9.11 13.72
C ILE A 135 6.01 -9.29 14.37
N GLY A 136 5.25 -8.20 14.53
CA GLY A 136 3.87 -8.22 15.04
C GLY A 136 2.91 -9.08 14.20
N LEU A 137 3.10 -9.14 12.88
CA LEU A 137 2.35 -10.04 11.99
C LEU A 137 2.87 -11.48 12.02
N THR A 138 4.18 -11.65 12.15
CA THR A 138 4.87 -12.94 12.05
C THR A 138 4.65 -13.82 13.27
N ILE A 139 4.74 -13.24 14.49
CA ILE A 139 4.63 -14.01 15.73
C ILE A 139 3.28 -14.74 15.86
N PRO A 140 2.12 -14.08 15.63
CA PRO A 140 0.84 -14.76 15.60
C PRO A 140 0.87 -15.88 14.58
N ALA A 141 1.25 -15.61 13.33
CA ALA A 141 1.19 -16.61 12.28
C ALA A 141 2.08 -17.84 12.57
N ILE A 142 3.33 -17.66 13.02
CA ILE A 142 4.19 -18.78 13.44
C ILE A 142 3.55 -19.56 14.59
N PHE A 143 3.04 -18.87 15.62
CA PHE A 143 2.34 -19.53 16.74
C PHE A 143 1.17 -20.38 16.23
N THR A 144 0.39 -19.86 15.28
CA THR A 144 -0.78 -20.54 14.72
C THR A 144 -0.42 -21.76 13.87
N HIS A 145 0.69 -21.71 13.13
CA HIS A 145 1.17 -22.80 12.25
C HIS A 145 1.94 -23.89 13.01
N THR A 146 2.51 -23.56 14.17
CA THR A 146 3.36 -24.49 14.94
C THR A 146 2.65 -25.17 16.11
N VAL A 147 1.58 -24.56 16.63
CA VAL A 147 0.79 -25.14 17.73
C VAL A 147 -0.24 -26.10 17.15
N ALA A 148 -0.34 -27.28 17.75
CA ALA A 148 -1.28 -28.31 17.32
C ALA A 148 -2.74 -27.78 17.39
N SER A 149 -3.52 -28.07 16.35
CA SER A 149 -4.85 -27.49 16.15
C SER A 149 -5.86 -27.82 17.25
N ASP A 150 -5.64 -28.91 17.99
CA ASP A 150 -6.42 -29.34 19.15
C ASP A 150 -6.19 -28.45 20.39
N LEU A 151 -5.06 -27.72 20.45
CA LEU A 151 -4.75 -26.75 21.49
C LEU A 151 -5.26 -25.33 21.16
N LEU A 152 -5.66 -25.09 19.89
CA LEU A 152 -6.23 -23.84 19.43
C LEU A 152 -7.73 -23.78 19.82
N ASN A 153 -8.00 -23.35 21.06
CA ASN A 153 -9.36 -23.14 21.57
C ASN A 153 -9.91 -21.74 21.21
N THR A 154 -11.12 -21.41 21.69
CA THR A 154 -11.80 -20.11 21.46
C THR A 154 -11.00 -18.87 21.89
N ARG A 155 -9.91 -18.99 22.68
CA ARG A 155 -9.03 -17.85 23.00
C ARG A 155 -8.19 -17.40 21.80
N TYR A 156 -8.07 -18.23 20.78
CA TYR A 156 -7.34 -17.93 19.55
C TYR A 156 -8.03 -16.88 18.67
N GLU A 157 -9.37 -16.87 18.63
CA GLU A 157 -10.13 -15.87 17.86
C GLU A 157 -9.84 -14.43 18.33
N GLY A 158 -9.54 -14.26 19.63
CA GLY A 158 -9.12 -12.98 20.21
C GLY A 158 -7.71 -12.55 19.85
N LEU A 159 -6.83 -13.45 19.37
CA LEU A 159 -5.43 -13.13 19.08
C LEU A 159 -5.31 -12.09 17.96
N SER A 160 -6.06 -12.28 16.87
CA SER A 160 -6.03 -11.33 15.74
C SER A 160 -6.51 -9.93 16.16
N ILE A 161 -7.51 -9.86 17.03
CA ILE A 161 -8.05 -8.60 17.56
C ILE A 161 -7.03 -7.93 18.50
N ILE A 162 -6.41 -8.68 19.41
CA ILE A 162 -5.38 -8.16 20.32
C ILE A 162 -4.19 -7.60 19.53
N VAL A 163 -3.71 -8.36 18.54
CA VAL A 163 -2.61 -7.93 17.67
C VAL A 163 -3.00 -6.66 16.90
N ALA A 164 -4.20 -6.62 16.31
CA ALA A 164 -4.71 -5.43 15.62
C ALA A 164 -4.78 -4.21 16.55
N VAL A 165 -5.27 -4.36 17.80
CA VAL A 165 -5.30 -3.27 18.79
C VAL A 165 -3.89 -2.77 19.14
N ILE A 166 -2.93 -3.67 19.34
CA ILE A 166 -1.55 -3.31 19.63
C ILE A 166 -0.93 -2.54 18.45
N MET A 167 -1.08 -3.07 17.23
CA MET A 167 -0.54 -2.44 16.02
C MET A 167 -1.14 -1.06 15.76
N PHE A 168 -2.46 -0.92 15.89
CA PHE A 168 -3.14 0.36 15.75
C PHE A 168 -2.72 1.36 16.83
N SER A 169 -2.49 0.88 18.06
CA SER A 169 -1.99 1.73 19.15
C SER A 169 -0.56 2.22 18.86
N ILE A 170 0.30 1.35 18.34
CA ILE A 170 1.66 1.72 17.90
C ILE A 170 1.58 2.77 16.78
N TYR A 171 0.66 2.62 15.83
CA TYR A 171 0.43 3.64 14.80
C TYR A 171 0.06 5.00 15.40
N LEU A 172 -0.90 5.05 16.31
CA LEU A 172 -1.28 6.32 16.97
C LEU A 172 -0.12 6.94 17.74
N MET A 173 0.67 6.12 18.44
CA MET A 173 1.89 6.57 19.13
C MET A 173 2.96 7.07 18.14
N SER A 174 3.07 6.45 16.96
CA SER A 174 3.99 6.88 15.90
C SER A 174 3.61 8.24 15.32
N LEU A 175 2.31 8.49 15.13
CA LEU A 175 1.80 9.78 14.70
C LEU A 175 2.06 10.84 15.77
N TYR A 176 1.85 10.51 17.04
CA TYR A 176 2.19 11.40 18.14
C TYR A 176 3.70 11.69 18.18
N PHE A 177 4.54 10.68 17.97
CA PHE A 177 5.99 10.82 17.90
C PHE A 177 6.41 11.77 16.78
N SER A 178 5.91 11.56 15.56
CA SER A 178 6.24 12.37 14.38
C SER A 178 5.68 13.80 14.49
N PHE A 179 4.45 13.98 14.95
CA PHE A 179 3.78 15.28 14.96
C PHE A 179 4.01 16.13 16.20
N TYR A 180 4.49 15.56 17.31
CA TYR A 180 4.67 16.27 18.59
C TYR A 180 6.09 16.21 19.13
N THR A 181 6.64 15.02 19.39
CA THR A 181 7.87 14.89 20.18
C THR A 181 9.14 15.00 19.36
N HIS A 182 9.13 14.55 18.10
CA HIS A 182 10.31 14.46 17.24
C HIS A 182 10.09 15.08 15.86
N LYS A 183 9.39 16.22 15.83
CA LYS A 183 9.09 16.93 14.58
C LYS A 183 10.34 17.30 13.79
N ASP A 184 11.46 17.53 14.47
CA ASP A 184 12.76 17.85 13.90
C ASP A 184 13.35 16.70 13.06
N ILE A 185 13.00 15.45 13.38
CA ILE A 185 13.44 14.27 12.62
C ILE A 185 12.67 14.15 11.30
N TYR A 186 11.39 14.51 11.30
CA TYR A 186 10.47 14.38 10.16
C TYR A 186 10.23 15.68 9.40
N ALA A 187 10.73 16.82 9.89
CA ALA A 187 10.68 18.10 9.19
C ALA A 187 11.68 18.08 8.03
N VAL A 188 11.28 17.54 6.89
CA VAL A 188 12.01 17.71 5.64
C VAL A 188 11.80 19.16 5.19
N GLN A 189 12.84 19.99 5.31
CA GLN A 189 12.87 21.33 4.74
C GLN A 189 12.90 21.20 3.21
N HIS A 190 11.75 21.18 2.58
CA HIS A 190 11.66 21.46 1.15
C HIS A 190 11.35 22.94 0.97
N ASP A 191 12.35 23.70 0.51
CA ASP A 191 12.28 25.12 0.14
C ASP A 191 11.38 25.41 -1.08
N GLU A 192 10.60 24.43 -1.56
CA GLU A 192 9.57 24.70 -2.56
C GLU A 192 8.36 25.28 -1.83
N GLU A 193 8.07 26.57 -2.04
CA GLU A 193 6.79 27.16 -1.68
C GLU A 193 5.67 26.27 -2.27
N VAL A 194 5.05 25.44 -1.41
CA VAL A 194 3.93 24.60 -1.80
C VAL A 194 2.76 25.54 -2.04
N ILE A 195 2.61 26.04 -3.26
CA ILE A 195 1.46 26.86 -3.63
C ILE A 195 0.30 25.91 -3.94
N SER A 196 -0.76 25.98 -3.13
CA SER A 196 -1.99 25.25 -3.41
C SER A 196 -2.55 25.66 -4.78
N LYS A 197 -2.91 24.67 -5.59
CA LYS A 197 -3.48 24.90 -6.92
C LYS A 197 -5.01 24.94 -6.87
N TRP A 198 -5.63 24.38 -5.83
CA TRP A 198 -7.07 24.20 -5.72
C TRP A 198 -7.62 24.93 -4.48
N SER A 199 -8.83 25.48 -4.56
CA SER A 199 -9.52 25.91 -3.35
C SER A 199 -9.85 24.70 -2.47
N LEU A 200 -9.89 24.90 -1.13
CA LEU A 200 -10.26 23.85 -0.18
C LEU A 200 -11.58 23.15 -0.55
N LYS A 201 -12.59 23.92 -0.97
CA LYS A 201 -13.89 23.38 -1.42
C LYS A 201 -13.72 22.43 -2.62
N LYS A 202 -12.90 22.80 -3.61
CA LYS A 202 -12.62 21.96 -4.77
C LYS A 202 -11.91 20.67 -4.33
N ALA A 203 -10.91 20.78 -3.47
CA ALA A 203 -10.17 19.60 -2.99
C ALA A 203 -11.07 18.62 -2.25
N ILE A 204 -11.96 19.10 -1.37
CA ILE A 204 -12.95 18.25 -0.68
C ILE A 204 -13.92 17.57 -1.67
N ILE A 205 -14.45 18.31 -2.66
CA ILE A 205 -15.37 17.74 -3.66
C ILE A 205 -14.67 16.64 -4.47
N VAL A 206 -13.43 16.89 -4.90
CA VAL A 206 -12.65 15.90 -5.66
C VAL A 206 -12.34 14.68 -4.80
N LEU A 207 -11.94 14.87 -3.54
CA LEU A 207 -11.67 13.77 -2.61
C LEU A 207 -12.91 12.88 -2.48
N VAL A 208 -14.06 13.45 -2.09
CA VAL A 208 -15.30 12.69 -1.90
C VAL A 208 -15.75 12.00 -3.19
N GLY A 209 -15.69 12.71 -4.32
CA GLY A 209 -16.04 12.14 -5.63
C GLY A 209 -15.14 10.98 -6.02
N ALA A 210 -13.82 11.12 -5.84
CA ALA A 210 -12.86 10.05 -6.11
C ALA A 210 -13.06 8.85 -5.18
N THR A 211 -13.32 9.07 -3.88
CA THR A 211 -13.62 8.00 -2.91
C THR A 211 -14.83 7.19 -3.32
N VAL A 212 -15.94 7.85 -3.70
CA VAL A 212 -17.17 7.16 -4.11
C VAL A 212 -16.93 6.37 -5.39
N LEU A 213 -16.28 6.97 -6.39
CA LEU A 213 -15.98 6.28 -7.65
C LEU A 213 -15.02 5.11 -7.45
N ILE A 214 -13.99 5.24 -6.62
CA ILE A 214 -13.11 4.12 -6.25
C ILE A 214 -13.94 3.02 -5.59
N GLY A 215 -14.89 3.36 -4.72
CA GLY A 215 -15.80 2.38 -4.13
C GLY A 215 -16.59 1.59 -5.18
N VAL A 216 -17.21 2.29 -6.14
CA VAL A 216 -17.94 1.65 -7.25
C VAL A 216 -17.03 0.75 -8.09
N GLU A 217 -15.89 1.28 -8.53
CA GLU A 217 -14.93 0.51 -9.34
C GLU A 217 -14.32 -0.66 -8.56
N SER A 218 -14.13 -0.53 -7.25
CA SER A 218 -13.59 -1.59 -6.39
C SER A 218 -14.60 -2.72 -6.22
N GLU A 219 -15.89 -2.42 -6.07
CA GLU A 219 -16.95 -3.44 -6.04
C GLU A 219 -16.98 -4.22 -7.36
N LEU A 220 -16.96 -3.52 -8.49
CA LEU A 220 -16.88 -4.13 -9.82
C LEU A 220 -15.62 -4.98 -9.97
N PHE A 221 -14.46 -4.42 -9.65
CA PHE A 221 -13.16 -5.09 -9.73
C PHE A 221 -13.13 -6.38 -8.90
N VAL A 222 -13.57 -6.32 -7.63
CA VAL A 222 -13.58 -7.47 -6.71
C VAL A 222 -14.56 -8.55 -7.17
N SER A 223 -15.74 -8.16 -7.66
CA SER A 223 -16.77 -9.11 -8.11
C SER A 223 -16.31 -10.03 -9.25
N VAL A 224 -15.31 -9.58 -10.03
CA VAL A 224 -14.77 -10.33 -11.16
C VAL A 224 -13.43 -11.01 -10.88
N VAL A 225 -12.88 -10.91 -9.65
CA VAL A 225 -11.59 -11.55 -9.29
C VAL A 225 -11.65 -13.06 -9.47
N GLU A 226 -12.59 -13.75 -8.82
CA GLU A 226 -12.73 -15.21 -8.93
C GLU A 226 -12.98 -15.69 -10.37
N PRO A 227 -13.99 -15.17 -11.11
CA PRO A 227 -14.28 -15.64 -12.46
C PRO A 227 -13.16 -15.29 -13.46
N MET A 228 -12.46 -14.16 -13.28
CA MET A 228 -11.29 -13.83 -14.08
C MET A 228 -10.17 -14.84 -13.80
N SER A 229 -9.87 -15.11 -12.53
CA SER A 229 -8.84 -16.06 -12.09
C SER A 229 -9.07 -17.45 -12.68
N ALA A 230 -10.31 -17.93 -12.65
CA ALA A 230 -10.72 -19.20 -13.27
C ALA A 230 -10.56 -19.20 -14.81
N ALA A 231 -10.81 -18.07 -15.47
CA ALA A 231 -10.74 -17.97 -16.93
C ALA A 231 -9.31 -17.97 -17.49
N ILE A 232 -8.37 -17.35 -16.79
CA ILE A 232 -6.98 -17.20 -17.25
C ILE A 232 -5.98 -18.11 -16.51
N GLY A 233 -6.44 -18.88 -15.53
CA GLY A 233 -5.63 -19.84 -14.78
C GLY A 233 -4.65 -19.18 -13.79
N LEU A 234 -4.97 -17.98 -13.29
CA LEU A 234 -4.23 -17.36 -12.18
C LEU A 234 -4.86 -17.77 -10.86
N SER A 235 -4.04 -17.97 -9.82
CA SER A 235 -4.56 -18.12 -8.46
C SER A 235 -5.07 -16.78 -7.93
N GLU A 236 -6.17 -16.78 -7.19
CA GLU A 236 -6.68 -15.58 -6.51
C GLU A 236 -5.64 -14.97 -5.58
N PHE A 237 -4.81 -15.83 -4.98
CA PHE A 237 -3.64 -15.46 -4.21
C PHE A 237 -2.66 -14.61 -5.03
N PHE A 238 -2.30 -15.02 -6.26
CA PHE A 238 -1.43 -14.25 -7.15
C PHE A 238 -2.05 -12.89 -7.51
N VAL A 239 -3.36 -12.87 -7.78
CA VAL A 239 -4.10 -11.62 -8.01
C VAL A 239 -3.98 -10.70 -6.80
N GLY A 240 -4.19 -11.23 -5.60
CA GLY A 240 -4.07 -10.51 -4.35
C GLY A 240 -2.66 -9.98 -4.09
N ILE A 241 -1.62 -10.79 -4.24
CA ILE A 241 -0.26 -10.41 -3.84
C ILE A 241 0.50 -9.57 -4.89
N ILE A 242 0.15 -9.69 -6.18
CA ILE A 242 0.82 -8.95 -7.26
C ILE A 242 -0.09 -7.88 -7.86
N LEU A 243 -1.27 -8.25 -8.36
CA LEU A 243 -2.07 -7.34 -9.18
C LEU A 243 -2.77 -6.25 -8.36
N VAL A 244 -3.41 -6.61 -7.25
CA VAL A 244 -4.13 -5.66 -6.40
C VAL A 244 -3.21 -4.54 -5.88
N PRO A 245 -2.02 -4.83 -5.32
CA PRO A 245 -1.08 -3.81 -4.88
C PRO A 245 -0.61 -2.85 -5.97
N ILE A 246 -0.39 -3.36 -7.19
CA ILE A 246 0.03 -2.54 -8.32
C ILE A 246 -1.08 -1.53 -8.67
N ILE A 247 -2.34 -1.96 -8.63
CA ILE A 247 -3.49 -1.12 -8.97
C ILE A 247 -3.76 -0.10 -7.88
N GLY A 248 -3.84 -0.54 -6.61
CA GLY A 248 -4.12 0.32 -5.47
C GLY A 248 -3.10 1.43 -5.33
N ASN A 249 -1.81 1.06 -5.34
CA ASN A 249 -0.72 1.97 -5.00
C ASN A 249 -0.13 2.70 -6.24
N ALA A 250 -0.70 2.51 -7.44
CA ALA A 250 -0.14 2.99 -8.70
C ALA A 250 0.21 4.50 -8.68
N ALA A 251 -0.62 5.30 -8.00
CA ALA A 251 -0.41 6.73 -7.86
C ALA A 251 0.83 7.04 -7.00
N GLU A 252 0.97 6.41 -5.84
CA GLU A 252 2.13 6.55 -4.96
C GLU A 252 3.40 6.05 -5.64
N HIS A 253 3.32 4.93 -6.36
CA HIS A 253 4.42 4.35 -7.14
C HIS A 253 4.95 5.35 -8.16
N SER A 254 4.04 5.94 -8.94
CA SER A 254 4.41 6.95 -9.93
C SER A 254 5.03 8.18 -9.28
N THR A 255 4.54 8.63 -8.11
CA THR A 255 5.06 9.80 -7.42
C THR A 255 6.47 9.55 -6.90
N ALA A 256 6.72 8.41 -6.23
CA ALA A 256 8.04 8.04 -5.74
C ALA A 256 9.10 8.01 -6.86
N ILE A 257 8.79 7.34 -7.97
CA ILE A 257 9.70 7.24 -9.13
C ILE A 257 9.99 8.63 -9.73
N VAL A 258 8.98 9.49 -9.85
CA VAL A 258 9.15 10.86 -10.36
C VAL A 258 10.01 11.70 -9.42
N MET A 259 9.84 11.56 -8.10
CA MET A 259 10.66 12.28 -7.12
C MET A 259 12.11 11.82 -7.14
N ALA A 260 12.35 10.51 -7.24
CA ALA A 260 13.70 9.96 -7.44
C ALA A 260 14.38 10.51 -8.71
N TYR A 261 13.65 10.58 -9.83
CA TYR A 261 14.15 11.18 -11.08
C TYR A 261 14.47 12.68 -10.96
N LYS A 262 13.80 13.38 -10.05
CA LYS A 262 14.04 14.79 -9.71
C LYS A 262 15.14 14.99 -8.67
N ASN A 263 15.91 13.96 -8.37
CA ASN A 263 16.94 13.95 -7.33
C ASN A 263 16.42 14.05 -5.88
N LYS A 264 15.14 13.76 -5.64
CA LYS A 264 14.50 13.74 -4.32
C LYS A 264 14.32 12.29 -3.86
N MET A 265 15.45 11.59 -3.65
CA MET A 265 15.44 10.18 -3.25
C MET A 265 14.95 9.98 -1.82
N ASP A 266 15.18 10.95 -0.94
CA ASP A 266 14.61 11.02 0.40
C ASP A 266 13.09 10.88 0.38
N VAL A 267 12.41 11.64 -0.48
CA VAL A 267 10.96 11.57 -0.62
C VAL A 267 10.52 10.21 -1.17
N ALA A 268 11.24 9.66 -2.15
CA ALA A 268 10.90 8.37 -2.74
C ALA A 268 11.01 7.22 -1.73
N VAL A 269 12.08 7.23 -0.92
CA VAL A 269 12.30 6.26 0.15
C VAL A 269 11.25 6.41 1.25
N GLU A 270 10.93 7.65 1.63
CA GLU A 270 9.91 7.95 2.64
C GLU A 270 8.53 7.46 2.19
N ILE A 271 8.11 7.74 0.95
CA ILE A 271 6.85 7.23 0.38
C ILE A 271 6.79 5.70 0.51
N ALA A 272 7.83 4.99 0.06
CA ALA A 272 7.84 3.53 0.07
C ALA A 272 7.76 2.92 1.49
N ILE A 273 8.55 3.45 2.44
CA ILE A 273 8.61 2.92 3.81
C ILE A 273 7.37 3.33 4.62
N SER A 274 6.94 4.59 4.52
CA SER A 274 5.79 5.10 5.27
C SER A 274 4.47 4.47 4.79
N SER A 275 4.29 4.28 3.48
CA SER A 275 3.14 3.56 2.93
C SER A 275 3.12 2.11 3.46
N SER A 276 4.26 1.41 3.44
CA SER A 276 4.41 0.05 4.02
C SER A 276 4.07 0.00 5.52
N LEU A 277 4.52 0.98 6.29
CA LEU A 277 4.19 1.11 7.72
C LEU A 277 2.69 1.29 7.94
N GLN A 278 2.04 2.12 7.13
CA GLN A 278 0.61 2.40 7.23
C GLN A 278 -0.22 1.19 6.83
N ILE A 279 0.19 0.44 5.81
CA ILE A 279 -0.47 -0.82 5.43
C ILE A 279 -0.50 -1.80 6.61
N ILE A 280 0.64 -1.98 7.28
CA ILE A 280 0.75 -2.92 8.40
C ILE A 280 0.08 -2.38 9.67
N LEU A 281 0.41 -1.17 10.11
CA LEU A 281 0.00 -0.65 11.42
C LEU A 281 -1.37 0.05 11.42
N PHE A 282 -1.91 0.41 10.26
CA PHE A 282 -3.19 1.10 10.13
C PHE A 282 -4.20 0.29 9.30
N VAL A 283 -3.93 0.05 8.01
CA VAL A 283 -4.89 -0.61 7.10
C VAL A 283 -5.25 -2.01 7.60
N THR A 284 -4.26 -2.81 7.99
CA THR A 284 -4.47 -4.18 8.47
C THR A 284 -5.35 -4.22 9.74
N PRO A 285 -5.05 -3.49 10.82
CA PRO A 285 -5.94 -3.41 11.98
C PRO A 285 -7.36 -2.92 11.65
N VAL A 286 -7.49 -1.90 10.81
CA VAL A 286 -8.79 -1.37 10.40
C VAL A 286 -9.60 -2.45 9.69
N LEU A 287 -8.99 -3.23 8.78
CA LEU A 287 -9.66 -4.35 8.12
C LEU A 287 -10.07 -5.46 9.10
N ILE A 288 -9.24 -5.77 10.10
CA ILE A 288 -9.60 -6.72 11.15
C ILE A 288 -10.82 -6.20 11.94
N PHE A 289 -10.83 -4.93 12.34
CA PHE A 289 -11.98 -4.34 13.04
C PHE A 289 -13.24 -4.32 12.17
N LEU A 290 -13.12 -3.98 10.89
CA LEU A 290 -14.23 -3.98 9.95
C LEU A 290 -14.78 -5.38 9.71
N SER A 291 -13.93 -6.41 9.74
CA SER A 291 -14.35 -7.81 9.55
C SER A 291 -15.32 -8.29 10.62
N LEU A 292 -15.27 -7.71 11.82
CA LEU A 292 -16.17 -8.05 12.94
C LEU A 292 -17.64 -7.70 12.66
N PHE A 293 -17.91 -6.78 11.73
CA PHE A 293 -19.28 -6.44 11.31
C PHE A 293 -19.83 -7.39 10.24
N PHE A 294 -18.97 -8.23 9.64
CA PHE A 294 -19.33 -9.19 8.60
C PHE A 294 -18.94 -10.59 9.06
N THR A 295 -17.86 -11.13 8.52
CA THR A 295 -17.28 -12.41 8.92
C THR A 295 -15.86 -12.15 9.41
N PRO A 296 -15.54 -12.51 10.68
CA PRO A 296 -14.24 -12.25 11.27
C PRO A 296 -13.09 -12.83 10.43
N MET A 297 -12.16 -11.96 10.05
CA MET A 297 -10.93 -12.34 9.35
C MET A 297 -9.79 -12.52 10.36
N SER A 298 -8.96 -13.54 10.19
CA SER A 298 -7.74 -13.72 10.99
C SER A 298 -6.56 -12.96 10.39
N ILE A 299 -5.60 -12.57 11.23
CA ILE A 299 -4.33 -11.94 10.79
C ILE A 299 -3.27 -12.98 10.42
N VAL A 300 -3.68 -14.21 10.11
CA VAL A 300 -2.76 -15.33 9.87
C VAL A 300 -2.42 -15.42 8.38
N PHE A 301 -1.20 -14.99 8.06
CA PHE A 301 -0.61 -15.06 6.74
C PHE A 301 -0.03 -16.46 6.47
N ASN A 302 0.12 -16.80 5.19
CA ASN A 302 0.79 -18.00 4.72
C ASN A 302 2.30 -17.91 5.01
N GLU A 303 2.95 -19.04 5.29
CA GLU A 303 4.39 -19.16 5.51
C GLU A 303 5.22 -18.49 4.40
N PHE A 304 4.85 -18.71 3.13
CA PHE A 304 5.58 -18.10 2.01
C PHE A 304 5.44 -16.57 1.96
N GLU A 305 4.24 -16.04 2.29
CA GLU A 305 4.01 -14.59 2.40
C GLU A 305 4.88 -13.99 3.50
N LEU A 306 4.91 -14.63 4.66
CA LEU A 306 5.69 -14.17 5.81
C LEU A 306 7.18 -14.14 5.50
N VAL A 307 7.72 -15.19 4.88
CA VAL A 307 9.12 -15.25 4.48
C VAL A 307 9.45 -14.12 3.51
N ALA A 308 8.63 -13.93 2.46
CA ALA A 308 8.83 -12.85 1.50
C ALA A 308 8.75 -11.46 2.16
N LEU A 309 7.80 -11.26 3.08
CA LEU A 309 7.63 -10.02 3.83
C LEU A 309 8.83 -9.71 4.74
N ILE A 310 9.29 -10.70 5.51
CA ILE A 310 10.45 -10.56 6.41
C ILE A 310 11.69 -10.19 5.59
N PHE A 311 12.00 -10.94 4.53
CA PHE A 311 13.18 -10.65 3.71
C PHE A 311 13.08 -9.28 3.03
N SER A 312 11.90 -8.88 2.56
CA SER A 312 11.69 -7.54 2.00
C SER A 312 12.04 -6.46 3.01
N VAL A 313 11.53 -6.56 4.24
CA VAL A 313 11.77 -5.54 5.27
C VAL A 313 13.20 -5.55 5.82
N LEU A 314 13.86 -6.71 5.86
CA LEU A 314 15.30 -6.77 6.15
C LEU A 314 16.13 -6.05 5.08
N ILE A 315 15.79 -6.27 3.81
CA ILE A 315 16.41 -5.54 2.69
C ILE A 315 16.15 -4.04 2.82
N ALA A 316 14.91 -3.62 3.12
CA ALA A 316 14.57 -2.21 3.36
C ALA A 316 15.47 -1.60 4.44
N ASN A 317 15.58 -2.26 5.60
CA ASN A 317 16.41 -1.79 6.70
C ASN A 317 17.88 -1.65 6.31
N ARG A 318 18.41 -2.60 5.55
CA ARG A 318 19.78 -2.52 5.05
C ARG A 318 19.96 -1.32 4.13
N VAL A 319 19.07 -1.15 3.16
CA VAL A 319 19.09 -0.01 2.23
C VAL A 319 18.99 1.30 3.01
N SER A 320 18.07 1.41 3.96
CA SER A 320 17.88 2.58 4.82
C SER A 320 19.14 2.99 5.58
N SER A 321 19.91 2.01 6.08
CA SER A 321 21.15 2.26 6.84
C SER A 321 22.29 2.84 5.98
N ASP A 322 22.31 2.54 4.68
CA ASP A 322 23.38 2.99 3.77
C ASP A 322 23.26 4.50 3.47
N GLY A 323 22.04 5.05 3.42
CA GLY A 323 21.73 6.47 3.19
C GLY A 323 22.19 7.04 1.85
N LYS A 324 22.62 6.16 0.95
CA LYS A 324 22.93 6.44 -0.44
C LYS A 324 22.29 5.34 -1.26
N SER A 325 21.88 5.69 -2.47
CA SER A 325 21.35 4.75 -3.46
C SER A 325 22.14 4.83 -4.76
N ASN A 326 22.07 3.76 -5.55
CA ASN A 326 22.55 3.71 -6.93
C ASN A 326 21.66 2.81 -7.81
N TRP A 327 21.87 2.86 -9.13
CA TRP A 327 21.03 2.10 -10.08
C TRP A 327 21.14 0.58 -9.91
N LEU A 328 22.29 0.06 -9.48
CA LEU A 328 22.51 -1.38 -9.34
C LEU A 328 21.72 -1.94 -8.16
N GLU A 329 21.68 -1.22 -7.03
CA GLU A 329 20.78 -1.53 -5.92
C GLU A 329 19.32 -1.58 -6.40
N GLY A 330 18.91 -0.62 -7.23
CA GLY A 330 17.58 -0.62 -7.84
C GLY A 330 17.29 -1.89 -8.65
N VAL A 331 18.22 -2.32 -9.50
CA VAL A 331 18.11 -3.58 -10.27
C VAL A 331 18.03 -4.79 -9.35
N GLN A 332 18.82 -4.83 -8.28
CA GLN A 332 18.82 -5.94 -7.32
C GLN A 332 17.46 -6.07 -6.61
N LEU A 333 16.88 -4.95 -6.16
CA LEU A 333 15.54 -4.94 -5.56
C LEU A 333 14.47 -5.44 -6.53
N LEU A 334 14.51 -4.99 -7.77
CA LEU A 334 13.58 -5.44 -8.83
C LEU A 334 13.77 -6.93 -9.16
N ALA A 335 15.01 -7.41 -9.18
CA ALA A 335 15.29 -8.82 -9.42
C ALA A 335 14.69 -9.69 -8.31
N VAL A 336 14.83 -9.29 -7.05
CA VAL A 336 14.20 -10.00 -5.92
C VAL A 336 12.67 -9.97 -6.03
N TYR A 337 12.07 -8.81 -6.36
CA TYR A 337 10.63 -8.71 -6.59
C TYR A 337 10.15 -9.66 -7.68
N LEU A 338 10.85 -9.71 -8.82
CA LEU A 338 10.50 -10.60 -9.93
C LEU A 338 10.64 -12.08 -9.56
N ILE A 339 11.68 -12.46 -8.80
CA ILE A 339 11.84 -13.84 -8.31
C ILE A 339 10.66 -14.22 -7.41
N ILE A 340 10.26 -13.33 -6.51
CA ILE A 340 9.10 -13.53 -5.63
C ILE A 340 7.82 -13.64 -6.46
N ALA A 341 7.59 -12.74 -7.40
CA ALA A 341 6.40 -12.72 -8.26
C ALA A 341 6.30 -14.00 -9.12
N VAL A 342 7.39 -14.44 -9.73
CA VAL A 342 7.42 -15.70 -10.50
C VAL A 342 7.19 -16.91 -9.59
N SER A 343 7.72 -16.89 -8.36
CA SER A 343 7.47 -17.98 -7.40
C SER A 343 5.99 -18.08 -7.02
N PHE A 344 5.32 -16.95 -6.78
CA PHE A 344 3.88 -16.92 -6.50
C PHE A 344 3.02 -17.23 -7.71
N PHE A 345 3.49 -16.97 -8.94
CA PHE A 345 2.79 -17.33 -10.16
C PHE A 345 2.70 -18.86 -10.36
N VAL A 346 3.67 -19.61 -9.82
CA VAL A 346 3.73 -21.07 -9.95
C VAL A 346 2.80 -21.79 -8.94
N LEU A 347 2.38 -21.10 -7.87
CA LEU A 347 1.46 -21.63 -6.85
C LEU A 347 0.00 -21.64 -7.34
#